data_AF-A0A1X7MW08-F1
#
_entry.id   AF-A0A1X7MW08-F1
#
_cell.length_a   1.000
_cell.length_b   1.000
_cell.length_c   1.000
_cell.angle_alpha   90.00
_cell.angle_beta   90.00
_cell.angle_gamma   90.00
#
_symmetry.space_group_name_H-M   'P 1'
#
loop_
_entity.id
_entity.type
_entity.pdbx_description
1 polymer ?
#
loop_
_entity_poly.entity_id
_entity_poly.type
_entity_poly.pdbx_seq_one_letter_code
_entity_poly.pdbx_strand_id
1 'polypeptide(L)'
;MDSVVLANYIKEIRTIKKSEWTKEDESLEVNQLSYPEYPAVVEELFNYLNRQSFYDVNYLDNMERIEGKAISLFTKEEVKSYLTSLKREERYGDGVIAEAIELGLFLKVLLRLEDILQKEKADKGENNNDKK
;
A
#
# COMPACT_ATOMS: atom_id res chain seq x y z
N MET A 1 -14.22 2.20 3.54
CA MET A 1 -13.32 1.05 3.33
C MET A 1 -13.75 -0.09 4.22
N ASP A 2 -13.85 -1.29 3.65
CA ASP A 2 -14.22 -2.51 4.37
C ASP A 2 -12.97 -3.26 4.82
N SER A 3 -12.81 -3.43 6.14
CA SER A 3 -11.69 -4.15 6.72
C SER A 3 -11.62 -5.62 6.30
N VAL A 4 -12.75 -6.28 6.00
CA VAL A 4 -12.76 -7.70 5.58
C VAL A 4 -12.16 -7.86 4.19
N VAL A 5 -12.51 -6.95 3.28
CA VAL A 5 -11.97 -6.94 1.92
C VAL A 5 -10.47 -6.64 1.95
N LEU A 6 -10.04 -5.66 2.77
CA LEU A 6 -8.62 -5.37 2.95
C LEU A 6 -7.84 -6.56 3.52
N ALA A 7 -8.40 -7.27 4.50
CA ALA A 7 -7.77 -8.45 5.11
C ALA A 7 -7.49 -9.56 4.08
N ASN A 8 -8.39 -9.75 3.10
CA ASN A 8 -8.19 -10.73 2.03
C ASN A 8 -7.00 -10.34 1.14
N TYR A 9 -6.91 -9.06 0.73
CA TYR A 9 -5.75 -8.56 -0.01
C TYR A 9 -4.45 -8.74 0.78
N ILE A 10 -4.46 -8.43 2.09
CA ILE A 10 -3.30 -8.61 2.97
C ILE A 10 -2.86 -10.07 3.00
N LYS A 11 -3.79 -11.01 3.10
CA LYS A 11 -3.51 -12.45 3.16
C LYS A 11 -2.77 -12.92 1.90
N GLU A 12 -3.21 -12.48 0.73
CA GLU A 12 -2.60 -12.81 -0.55
C GLU A 12 -1.26 -12.09 -0.74
N ILE A 13 -1.19 -10.79 -0.45
CA ILE A 13 0.06 -10.02 -0.55
C ILE A 13 1.15 -10.58 0.36
N ARG A 14 0.78 -11.13 1.53
CA ARG A 14 1.73 -11.75 2.46
C ARG A 14 2.48 -12.95 1.88
N THR A 15 1.95 -13.61 0.86
CA THR A 15 2.63 -14.73 0.18
C THR A 15 3.67 -14.24 -0.82
N ILE A 16 3.63 -12.97 -1.22
CA ILE A 16 4.62 -12.35 -2.11
C ILE A 16 5.85 -12.00 -1.27
N LYS A 17 6.99 -12.63 -1.57
CA LYS A 17 8.26 -12.40 -0.88
C LYS A 17 9.24 -11.57 -1.67
N LYS A 18 9.11 -11.61 -3.00
CA LYS A 18 9.98 -10.92 -3.94
C LYS A 18 9.15 -10.60 -5.19
N SER A 19 9.42 -9.47 -5.82
CA SER A 19 8.86 -9.18 -7.13
C SER A 19 9.63 -9.92 -8.22
N GLU A 20 8.91 -10.39 -9.23
CA GLU A 20 9.55 -10.86 -10.46
C GLU A 20 9.92 -9.64 -11.29
N TRP A 21 11.06 -9.69 -11.95
CA TRP A 21 11.56 -8.61 -12.80
C TRP A 21 11.73 -9.15 -14.21
N THR A 22 11.38 -8.34 -15.21
CA THR A 22 11.60 -8.73 -16.60
C THR A 22 13.08 -8.94 -16.86
N LYS A 23 13.37 -9.99 -17.62
CA LYS A 23 14.74 -10.25 -18.06
C LYS A 23 15.06 -9.30 -19.20
N GLU A 24 16.28 -8.79 -19.20
CA GLU A 24 16.80 -8.05 -20.34
C GLU A 24 16.77 -8.97 -21.57
N ASP A 25 16.14 -8.50 -22.64
CA ASP A 25 16.13 -9.18 -23.93
C ASP A 25 17.30 -8.67 -24.77
N GLU A 26 18.40 -9.42 -24.77
CA GLU A 26 19.62 -9.12 -25.53
C GLU A 26 19.42 -9.20 -27.05
N SER A 27 18.26 -9.67 -27.53
CA SER A 27 17.96 -9.78 -28.97
C SER A 27 17.38 -8.50 -29.57
N LEU A 28 16.98 -7.53 -28.74
CA LEU A 28 16.47 -6.24 -29.19
C LEU A 28 17.63 -5.30 -29.56
N GLU A 29 17.53 -4.61 -30.70
CA GLU A 29 18.46 -3.53 -31.08
C GLU A 29 18.46 -2.36 -30.09
N VAL A 30 17.48 -2.31 -29.19
CA VAL A 30 17.34 -1.31 -28.13
C VAL A 30 17.36 -2.04 -26.80
N ASN A 31 18.28 -1.67 -25.91
CA ASN A 31 18.32 -2.21 -24.55
C ASN A 31 16.98 -1.91 -23.85
N GLN A 32 16.21 -2.95 -23.55
CA GLN A 32 15.02 -2.83 -22.72
C GLN A 32 15.45 -2.82 -21.25
N LEU A 33 15.11 -1.75 -20.54
CA LEU A 33 15.33 -1.69 -19.10
C LEU A 33 14.44 -2.70 -18.39
N SER A 34 15.00 -3.39 -17.40
CA SER A 34 14.24 -4.32 -16.54
C SER A 34 13.19 -3.54 -15.72
N TYR A 35 12.00 -4.10 -15.61
CA TYR A 35 10.89 -3.56 -14.82
C TYR A 35 10.20 -4.69 -14.04
N PRO A 36 9.60 -4.39 -12.88
CA PRO A 36 8.93 -5.42 -12.10
C PRO A 36 7.59 -5.83 -12.70
N GLU A 37 7.31 -7.12 -12.62
CA GLU A 37 6.01 -7.71 -12.90
C GLU A 37 5.28 -7.97 -11.59
N TYR A 38 4.16 -7.28 -11.40
CA TYR A 38 3.37 -7.39 -10.18
C TYR A 38 2.30 -8.47 -10.32
N PRO A 39 2.12 -9.33 -9.29
CA PRO A 39 0.95 -10.17 -9.20
C PRO A 39 -0.34 -9.34 -9.24
N ALA A 40 -1.38 -9.83 -9.93
CA ALA A 40 -2.64 -9.12 -10.14
C ALA A 40 -3.25 -8.53 -8.85
N VAL A 41 -3.09 -9.23 -7.72
CA VAL A 41 -3.58 -8.78 -6.40
C VAL A 41 -3.04 -7.42 -5.97
N VAL A 42 -1.81 -7.05 -6.37
CA VAL A 42 -1.21 -5.75 -6.06
C VAL A 42 -1.95 -4.65 -6.83
N GLU A 43 -2.18 -4.85 -8.12
CA GLU A 43 -2.93 -3.91 -8.95
C GLU A 43 -4.39 -3.79 -8.48
N GLU A 44 -5.03 -4.93 -8.18
CA GLU A 44 -6.40 -4.97 -7.67
C GLU A 44 -6.55 -4.21 -6.35
N LEU A 45 -5.57 -4.32 -5.45
CA LEU A 45 -5.55 -3.53 -4.21
C LEU A 45 -5.50 -2.03 -4.51
N PHE A 46 -4.60 -1.55 -5.37
CA PHE A 46 -4.54 -0.12 -5.71
C PHE A 46 -5.81 0.37 -6.40
N ASN A 47 -6.44 -0.47 -7.23
CA ASN A 47 -7.75 -0.19 -7.81
C ASN A 47 -8.85 -0.12 -6.74
N TYR A 48 -8.82 -1.00 -5.74
CA TYR A 48 -9.71 -0.95 -4.59
C TYR A 48 -9.52 0.33 -3.78
N LEU A 49 -8.27 0.71 -3.46
CA LEU A 49 -7.95 1.97 -2.77
C LEU A 49 -8.46 3.19 -3.55
N ASN A 50 -8.33 3.18 -4.88
CA ASN A 50 -8.85 4.23 -5.76
C ASN A 50 -10.38 4.36 -5.63
N ARG A 51 -11.11 3.24 -5.72
CA ARG A 51 -12.59 3.21 -5.60
C ARG A 51 -13.07 3.69 -4.24
N GLN A 52 -12.24 3.60 -3.21
CA GLN A 52 -12.52 4.09 -1.86
C GLN A 52 -12.09 5.55 -1.64
N SER A 53 -11.64 6.25 -2.69
CA SER A 53 -11.08 7.61 -2.61
C SER A 53 -9.94 7.71 -1.58
N PHE A 54 -9.13 6.65 -1.47
CA PHE A 54 -8.07 6.51 -0.47
C PHE A 54 -6.73 7.09 -0.94
N TYR A 55 -6.71 8.03 -1.90
CA TYR A 55 -5.47 8.73 -2.27
C TYR A 55 -5.44 10.16 -1.76
N ASP A 56 -4.26 10.57 -1.30
CA ASP A 56 -4.00 11.88 -0.71
C ASP A 56 -3.41 12.83 -1.75
N VAL A 57 -4.07 13.95 -1.97
CA VAL A 57 -3.60 14.97 -2.92
C VAL A 57 -2.35 15.68 -2.40
N ASN A 58 -2.22 15.80 -1.07
CA ASN A 58 -1.14 16.53 -0.39
C ASN A 58 -0.11 15.57 0.22
N TYR A 59 0.05 14.39 -0.38
CA TYR A 59 0.90 13.34 0.17
C TYR A 59 2.36 13.78 0.37
N LEU A 60 2.90 14.68 -0.45
CA LEU A 60 4.28 15.17 -0.33
C LEU A 60 4.56 15.83 1.03
N ASP A 61 3.70 16.78 1.44
CA ASP A 61 3.84 17.47 2.73
C ASP A 61 3.76 16.49 3.91
N ASN A 62 2.95 15.43 3.77
CA ASN A 62 2.81 14.41 4.79
C ASN A 62 3.98 13.42 4.80
N MET A 63 4.59 13.14 3.64
CA MET A 63 5.78 12.30 3.53
C MET A 63 6.99 12.92 4.24
N GLU A 64 7.19 14.24 4.12
CA GLU A 64 8.23 14.97 4.86
C GLU A 64 8.04 14.86 6.38
N ARG A 65 6.79 14.92 6.86
CA ARG A 65 6.46 14.84 8.29
C ARG A 65 6.66 13.47 8.91
N ILE A 66 6.58 12.41 8.10
CA ILE A 66 6.73 11.03 8.57
C ILE A 66 8.12 10.45 8.31
N GLU A 67 9.04 11.27 7.81
CA GLU A 67 10.44 10.87 7.65
C GLU A 67 11.01 10.38 8.99
N GLY A 68 11.60 9.19 9.00
CA GLY A 68 12.13 8.55 10.21
C GLY A 68 11.08 8.05 11.21
N LYS A 69 9.78 8.27 10.98
CA LYS A 69 8.70 7.76 11.83
C LYS A 69 8.48 6.27 11.59
N ALA A 70 8.34 5.50 12.66
CA ALA A 70 8.00 4.08 12.55
C ALA A 70 6.57 3.88 11.99
N ILE A 71 6.41 2.98 11.01
CA ILE A 71 5.11 2.67 10.37
C ILE A 71 4.03 2.30 11.39
N SER A 72 4.37 1.61 12.48
CA SER A 72 3.43 1.24 13.54
C SER A 72 2.76 2.44 14.22
N LEU A 73 3.36 3.63 14.10
CA LEU A 73 2.87 4.89 14.66
C LEU A 73 2.12 5.75 13.64
N PHE A 74 2.00 5.29 12.38
CA PHE A 74 1.34 6.09 11.35
C PHE A 74 -0.14 6.29 11.69
N THR A 75 -0.65 7.49 11.48
CA THR A 75 -2.09 7.78 11.48
C THR A 75 -2.72 7.28 10.17
N LYS A 76 -4.04 7.32 10.08
CA LYS A 76 -4.75 6.93 8.84
C LYS A 76 -4.36 7.82 7.67
N GLU A 77 -4.18 9.12 7.91
CA GLU A 77 -3.76 10.09 6.90
C GLU A 77 -2.34 9.80 6.43
N GLU A 78 -1.42 9.51 7.35
CA GLU A 78 -0.03 9.19 7.00
C GLU A 78 0.07 7.86 6.22
N VAL A 79 -0.71 6.84 6.60
CA VAL A 79 -0.85 5.60 5.81
C VAL A 79 -1.36 5.90 4.41
N LYS A 80 -2.37 6.78 4.30
CA LYS A 80 -2.95 7.22 3.04
C LYS A 80 -1.90 7.91 2.17
N SER A 81 -1.12 8.82 2.73
CA SER A 81 -0.03 9.53 2.04
C SER A 81 1.06 8.56 1.58
N TYR A 82 1.47 7.62 2.42
CA TYR A 82 2.49 6.62 2.07
C TYR A 82 2.03 5.69 0.94
N LEU A 83 0.80 5.15 0.99
CA LEU A 83 0.28 4.33 -0.10
C LEU A 83 0.09 5.15 -1.40
N THR A 84 -0.20 6.46 -1.27
CA THR A 84 -0.26 7.36 -2.43
C THR A 84 1.12 7.61 -3.01
N SER A 85 2.16 7.77 -2.18
CA SER A 85 3.53 7.98 -2.63
C SER A 85 4.01 6.78 -3.44
N LEU A 86 3.84 5.56 -2.90
CA LEU A 86 4.18 4.32 -3.63
C LEU A 86 3.53 4.26 -5.01
N LYS A 87 2.22 4.51 -5.10
CA LYS A 87 1.49 4.43 -6.38
C LYS A 87 1.93 5.50 -7.38
N ARG A 88 2.27 6.70 -6.90
CA ARG A 88 2.70 7.81 -7.75
C ARG A 88 4.14 7.65 -8.18
N GLU A 89 5.03 7.32 -7.26
CA GLU A 89 6.45 7.12 -7.53
C GLU A 89 6.69 5.93 -8.47
N GLU A 90 5.89 4.86 -8.37
CA GLU A 90 5.94 3.75 -9.34
C GLU A 90 5.69 4.20 -10.79
N ARG A 91 4.92 5.28 -10.98
CA ARG A 91 4.69 5.81 -12.34
C ARG A 91 5.95 6.47 -12.92
N TYR A 92 6.87 6.90 -12.07
CA TYR A 92 8.03 7.72 -12.44
C TYR A 92 9.37 7.04 -12.14
N GLY A 93 9.37 5.91 -11.44
CA GLY A 93 10.56 5.15 -11.08
C GLY A 93 10.34 3.66 -11.27
N ASP A 94 11.43 2.97 -11.60
CA ASP A 94 11.39 1.55 -11.92
C ASP A 94 11.41 0.71 -10.62
N GLY A 95 10.21 0.37 -10.13
CA GLY A 95 10.01 -0.64 -9.10
C GLY A 95 10.06 -0.20 -7.64
N VAL A 96 9.52 0.98 -7.35
CA VAL A 96 9.33 1.48 -5.98
C VAL A 96 8.43 0.57 -5.15
N ILE A 97 7.35 0.04 -5.75
CA ILE A 97 6.47 -0.92 -5.09
C ILE A 97 7.19 -2.26 -4.89
N ALA A 98 7.99 -2.70 -5.86
CA ALA A 98 8.79 -3.92 -5.73
C ALA A 98 9.77 -3.82 -4.57
N GLU A 99 10.52 -2.72 -4.46
CA GLU A 99 11.41 -2.46 -3.33
C GLU A 99 10.63 -2.46 -2.00
N ALA A 100 9.48 -1.79 -1.94
CA ALA A 100 8.64 -1.76 -0.74
C ALA A 100 8.11 -3.15 -0.34
N ILE A 101 7.83 -4.03 -1.30
CA ILE A 101 7.47 -5.44 -1.07
C ILE A 101 8.66 -6.20 -0.48
N GLU A 102 9.83 -6.10 -1.10
CA GLU A 102 11.03 -6.83 -0.71
C GLU A 102 11.54 -6.41 0.68
N LEU A 103 11.46 -5.12 1.01
CA LEU A 103 11.76 -4.59 2.34
C LEU A 103 10.65 -4.87 3.38
N GLY A 104 9.54 -5.46 2.95
CA GLY A 104 8.36 -5.73 3.78
C GLY A 104 7.64 -4.47 4.27
N LEU A 105 7.96 -3.30 3.74
CA LEU A 105 7.35 -2.02 4.08
C LEU A 105 5.90 -1.98 3.61
N PHE A 106 5.63 -2.48 2.40
CA PHE A 106 4.29 -2.51 1.83
C PHE A 106 3.32 -3.29 2.73
N LEU A 107 3.68 -4.51 3.13
CA LEU A 107 2.86 -5.32 4.03
C LEU A 107 2.67 -4.65 5.41
N LYS A 108 3.71 -4.04 5.98
CA LYS A 108 3.62 -3.34 7.27
C LYS A 108 2.62 -2.19 7.23
N VAL A 109 2.61 -1.41 6.15
CA VAL A 109 1.66 -0.28 6.00
C VAL A 109 0.23 -0.78 5.84
N LEU A 110 0.01 -1.87 5.11
CA LEU A 110 -1.33 -2.46 4.97
C LEU A 110 -1.86 -3.04 6.29
N LEU A 111 -1.01 -3.73 7.06
CA LEU A 111 -1.37 -4.20 8.40
C LEU A 111 -1.69 -3.03 9.33
N ARG A 112 -0.93 -1.94 9.25
CA ARG A 112 -1.22 -0.72 10.01
C ARG A 112 -2.58 -0.14 9.64
N LEU A 113 -2.93 -0.13 8.35
CA LEU A 113 -4.25 0.31 7.89
C LEU A 113 -5.37 -0.57 8.47
N GLU A 114 -5.19 -1.90 8.42
CA GLU A 114 -6.14 -2.86 8.97
C GLU A 114 -6.38 -2.62 10.46
N ASP A 115 -5.32 -2.48 11.26
CA ASP A 115 -5.39 -2.20 12.70
C ASP A 115 -6.21 -0.93 12.99
N ILE A 116 -5.96 0.15 12.23
CA ILE A 116 -6.70 1.41 12.37
C ILE A 116 -8.18 1.19 12.08
N LEU A 117 -8.51 0.51 10.98
CA LEU A 117 -9.91 0.27 10.59
C LEU A 117 -10.64 -0.64 11.59
N GLN A 118 -9.96 -1.61 12.17
CA GLN A 118 -10.54 -2.47 13.21
C GLN A 118 -10.85 -1.68 14.48
N LYS A 119 -9.94 -0.80 14.92
CA LYS A 119 -10.16 0.09 16.07
C LYS A 119 -11.34 1.03 15.84
N GLU A 120 -11.39 1.70 14.68
CA GLU A 120 -12.52 2.56 14.31
C GLU A 120 -13.87 1.83 14.30
N LYS A 121 -13.89 0.52 13.97
CA LYS A 121 -15.10 -0.31 14.05
C LYS A 121 -15.48 -0.64 15.49
N ALA A 122 -14.52 -0.98 16.34
CA ALA A 122 -14.75 -1.26 17.76
C ALA A 122 -15.34 -0.03 18.48
N ASP A 123 -14.74 1.15 18.28
CA ASP A 123 -15.18 2.40 18.90
C ASP A 123 -16.61 2.81 18.48
N LYS A 124 -17.03 2.43 17.25
CA LYS A 124 -18.40 2.65 16.75
C LYS A 124 -19.40 1.63 17.29
N GLY A 125 -18.95 0.42 17.64
CA GLY A 125 -19.77 -0.62 18.25
C GLY A 125 -20.12 -0.31 19.71
N GLU A 126 -19.20 0.30 20.45
CA GLU A 126 -19.41 0.68 21.85
C GLU A 126 -20.39 1.86 21.99
N ASN A 127 -20.29 2.89 21.13
CA ASN A 127 -21.15 4.08 21.18
C ASN A 127 -22.65 3.83 20.87
N ASN A 128 -23.02 2.66 20.35
CA ASN A 128 -24.41 2.29 20.07
C ASN A 128 -25.09 1.56 21.22
N ASN A 129 -24.36 1.12 22.25
CA ASN A 129 -24.93 0.44 23.42
C ASN A 129 -25.29 1.40 24.56
N ASP A 130 -24.83 2.66 24.53
CA ASP A 130 -25.11 3.67 25.56
C ASP A 130 -26.32 4.57 25.25
N LYS A 131 -27.08 4.28 24.18
CA LYS A 131 -28.35 4.93 23.88
C LYS A 131 -29.49 3.92 23.91
N LYS A 132 -29.87 3.50 25.11
CA LYS A 132 -31.13 2.78 25.36
C LYS A 132 -31.94 3.49 26.42
#